data_AF-A0A957YGC7-F1
#
_entry.id   AF-A0A957YGC7-F1
#
_cell.length_a   1.000
_cell.length_b   1.000
_cell.length_c   1.000
_cell.angle_alpha   90.00
_cell.angle_beta   90.00
_cell.angle_gamma   90.00
#
_symmetry.space_group_name_H-M   'P 1'
#
loop_
_entity.id
_entity.type
_entity.pdbx_description
1 polymer ?
#
loop_
_entity_poly.entity_id
_entity_poly.type
_entity_poly.pdbx_seq_one_letter_code
_entity_poly.pdbx_strand_id
1 'polypeptide(L)'
;MPTIQAWQHIYSNVEKEQSPQGRGGFQTLFYSQGLTEAEVEEMEGHLLYFTSAVEPVKRLFFTISTGKSAVAQIVPISATDKYGRGGRYLAHSVVFAADAMADFEADPFRVFRQCLFIDTIDDALDQGDFATGRIPMVELDLSRQFAKEVEAAKKWSATEHKTLALLALRAHQQAAARNAITVVGQSNQIEEALEAAFLGVPLIWRTRCSFDSYFYRCNLVATYYWAIGLPEAPVSIKFAQVDAASRNVKGELPNGPVTAYERWVLTAIETRKLDDLARQRDIALTVGEWLDGREYDLDQLSKASPDLITSVFKASPESVKAALQRQVAQKLPTELTRRAADYIFAANSGIDLYRQLRQGFEINELLDALYASYETDHFQSPARSEVKALAKTLDMAEHKMLRLFLAYWDNPKKTLSEALQWSDEEDYRRFVEISNRMELVDPLRLIVPGKGDLYLDIYPPQRDPNLHELAEALVGAGETACLTRLSPFVPRQSRRNLHRLNKLVEDTPATPVDFQKAVQNAIQALPPEKGITGMVKSVVNRLLHRTNKPSRPKK
;
A
#
# COMPACT_ATOMS: atom_id res chain seq x y z
N MET A 1 -20.23 5.86 33.70
CA MET A 1 -19.02 5.43 32.98
C MET A 1 -18.16 4.66 33.98
N PRO A 2 -17.49 3.57 33.58
CA PRO A 2 -16.98 2.61 34.54
C PRO A 2 -15.73 3.14 35.23
N THR A 3 -15.83 3.32 36.55
CA THR A 3 -14.67 3.30 37.43
C THR A 3 -13.97 1.94 37.29
N ILE A 4 -12.65 1.94 37.14
CA ILE A 4 -11.88 0.69 36.98
C ILE A 4 -11.31 0.29 38.32
N GLN A 5 -11.55 -0.96 38.70
CA GLN A 5 -10.97 -1.57 39.89
C GLN A 5 -9.58 -2.10 39.57
N ALA A 6 -8.62 -1.83 40.46
CA ALA A 6 -7.28 -2.37 40.34
C ALA A 6 -6.78 -2.90 41.68
N TRP A 7 -6.03 -4.01 41.63
CA TRP A 7 -5.35 -4.53 42.82
C TRP A 7 -4.14 -3.66 43.14
N GLN A 8 -3.81 -3.60 44.43
CA GLN A 8 -2.66 -2.88 44.91
C GLN A 8 -1.60 -3.84 45.45
N HIS A 9 -0.34 -3.44 45.35
CA HIS A 9 0.81 -4.11 45.95
C HIS A 9 1.82 -3.06 46.43
N ILE A 10 2.25 -3.19 47.68
CA ILE A 10 3.21 -2.29 48.32
C ILE A 10 4.42 -3.09 48.76
N TYR A 11 5.60 -2.70 48.28
CA TYR A 11 6.88 -3.32 48.60
C TYR A 11 7.86 -2.25 49.10
N SER A 12 8.51 -2.49 50.23
CA SER A 12 9.46 -1.53 50.78
C SER A 12 10.46 -2.16 51.76
N ASN A 13 11.49 -1.39 52.11
CA ASN A 13 12.38 -1.67 53.23
C ASN A 13 11.84 -1.06 54.51
N VAL A 14 11.39 -1.91 55.42
CA VAL A 14 10.80 -1.50 56.69
C VAL A 14 11.55 -2.06 57.90
N GLU A 15 11.39 -1.39 59.04
CA GLU A 15 11.79 -1.95 60.32
C GLU A 15 10.80 -3.03 60.79
N LYS A 16 11.20 -3.80 61.80
CA LYS A 16 10.43 -4.94 62.30
C LYS A 16 9.01 -4.53 62.74
N GLU A 17 8.91 -3.36 63.36
CA GLU A 17 7.69 -2.80 63.93
C GLU A 17 6.71 -2.29 62.85
N GLN A 18 7.22 -2.09 61.63
CA GLN A 18 6.47 -1.60 60.48
C GLN A 18 6.08 -2.75 59.52
N SER A 19 6.40 -4.00 59.84
CA SER A 19 6.08 -5.17 59.02
C SER A 19 4.95 -6.01 59.64
N PRO A 20 3.88 -6.31 58.88
CA PRO A 20 2.86 -7.28 59.29
C PRO A 20 3.41 -8.66 59.66
N GLN A 21 4.57 -9.03 59.10
CA GLN A 21 5.25 -10.30 59.36
C GLN A 21 6.21 -10.23 60.55
N GLY A 22 6.38 -9.06 61.19
CA GLY A 22 7.31 -8.86 62.28
C GLY A 22 8.76 -9.11 61.87
N ARG A 23 9.13 -8.77 60.63
CA ARG A 23 10.49 -8.90 60.07
C ARG A 23 10.95 -7.57 59.49
N GLY A 24 12.22 -7.23 59.64
CA GLY A 24 12.80 -6.06 59.00
C GLY A 24 13.40 -6.38 57.63
N GLY A 25 13.64 -5.36 56.81
CA GLY A 25 14.22 -5.48 55.47
C GLY A 25 13.21 -5.29 54.35
N PHE A 26 13.68 -5.54 53.13
CA PHE A 26 12.85 -5.46 51.92
C PHE A 26 11.84 -6.61 51.87
N GLN A 27 10.55 -6.27 51.78
CA GLN A 27 9.46 -7.23 51.70
C GLN A 27 8.19 -6.56 51.18
N THR A 28 7.24 -7.37 50.71
CA THR A 28 5.85 -6.93 50.54
C THR A 28 5.23 -6.59 51.90
N LEU A 29 4.72 -5.37 52.03
CA LEU A 29 3.96 -4.93 53.20
C LEU A 29 2.50 -5.35 53.06
N PHE A 30 1.87 -4.96 51.95
CA PHE A 30 0.45 -5.18 51.71
C PHE A 30 0.17 -5.51 50.25
N TYR A 31 -0.83 -6.37 50.03
CA TYR A 31 -1.36 -6.60 48.68
C TYR A 31 -2.85 -6.97 48.71
N SER A 32 -3.58 -6.60 47.65
CA SER A 32 -5.03 -6.80 47.57
C SER A 32 -5.41 -8.27 47.40
N GLN A 33 -6.59 -8.62 47.93
CA GLN A 33 -7.20 -9.93 47.74
C GLN A 33 -7.57 -10.11 46.27
N GLY A 34 -6.86 -11.02 45.58
CA GLY A 34 -6.97 -11.25 44.14
C GLY A 34 -5.61 -11.33 43.42
N LEU A 35 -4.53 -10.92 44.09
CA LEU A 35 -3.17 -11.31 43.73
C LEU A 35 -2.76 -12.56 44.51
N THR A 36 -2.11 -13.50 43.83
CA THR A 36 -1.52 -14.70 44.42
C THR A 36 -0.10 -14.42 44.91
N GLU A 37 0.42 -15.26 45.81
CA GLU A 37 1.79 -15.11 46.32
C GLU A 37 2.84 -15.22 45.20
N ALA A 38 2.62 -16.10 44.22
CA ALA A 38 3.53 -16.23 43.07
C ALA A 38 3.52 -14.98 42.18
N GLU A 39 2.36 -14.35 41.98
CA GLU A 39 2.28 -13.07 41.25
C GLU A 39 3.00 -11.95 42.02
N VAL A 40 2.85 -11.92 43.35
CA VAL A 40 3.55 -10.96 44.21
C VAL A 40 5.07 -11.16 44.12
N GLU A 41 5.56 -12.39 44.22
CA GLU A 41 6.99 -12.71 44.08
C GLU A 41 7.54 -12.31 42.69
N GLU A 42 6.79 -12.59 41.62
CA GLU A 42 7.15 -12.15 40.27
C GLU A 42 7.25 -10.61 40.20
N MET A 43 6.26 -9.90 40.75
CA MET A 43 6.27 -8.44 40.80
C MET A 43 7.46 -7.89 41.60
N GLU A 44 7.81 -8.46 42.75
CA GLU A 44 8.98 -8.04 43.53
C GLU A 44 10.28 -8.07 42.70
N GLY A 45 10.42 -9.06 41.79
CA GLY A 45 11.54 -9.15 40.85
C GLY A 45 11.65 -7.98 39.86
N HIS A 46 10.56 -7.24 39.63
CA HIS A 46 10.52 -6.03 38.81
C HIS A 46 10.77 -4.74 39.62
N LEU A 47 10.58 -4.77 40.94
CA LEU A 47 10.62 -3.59 41.81
C LEU A 47 12.03 -3.27 42.35
N LEU A 48 13.07 -3.59 41.59
CA LEU A 48 14.46 -3.31 41.95
C LEU A 48 14.77 -1.82 41.80
N TYR A 49 15.39 -1.22 42.81
CA TYR A 49 15.82 0.17 42.77
C TYR A 49 17.19 0.33 43.44
N PHE A 50 18.16 0.81 42.66
CA PHE A 50 19.49 1.15 43.16
C PHE A 50 19.64 2.67 43.18
N THR A 51 20.05 3.20 44.34
CA THR A 51 20.28 4.63 44.50
C THR A 51 21.45 5.12 43.64
N SER A 52 21.29 6.32 43.11
CA SER A 52 22.34 7.12 42.46
C SER A 52 22.38 8.50 43.11
N ALA A 53 23.22 9.41 42.62
CA ALA A 53 23.27 10.78 43.16
C ALA A 53 21.96 11.58 42.98
N VAL A 54 21.09 11.18 42.05
CA VAL A 54 19.88 11.95 41.69
C VAL A 54 18.61 11.37 42.33
N GLU A 55 18.63 10.10 42.74
CA GLU A 55 17.50 9.37 43.35
C GLU A 55 16.12 9.76 42.75
N PRO A 56 15.87 9.53 41.44
CA PRO A 56 14.62 9.96 40.82
C PRO A 56 13.44 9.06 41.21
N VAL A 57 12.22 9.60 41.10
CA VAL A 57 11.01 8.76 41.06
C VAL A 57 11.07 7.89 39.80
N LYS A 58 10.96 6.58 40.00
CA LYS A 58 11.00 5.55 38.96
C LYS A 58 9.57 5.12 38.62
N ARG A 59 9.27 5.01 37.33
CA ARG A 59 7.97 4.57 36.79
C ARG A 59 8.18 3.30 35.97
N LEU A 60 7.31 2.32 36.19
CA LEU A 60 7.40 0.98 35.62
C LEU A 60 6.07 0.59 34.97
N PHE A 61 6.14 -0.05 33.81
CA PHE A 61 5.01 -0.72 33.19
C PHE A 61 5.43 -2.09 32.69
N PHE A 62 4.72 -3.15 33.10
CA PHE A 62 5.02 -4.52 32.70
C PHE A 62 3.78 -5.41 32.78
N THR A 63 3.88 -6.60 32.21
CA THR A 63 2.88 -7.66 32.29
C THR A 63 3.52 -8.86 32.98
N ILE A 64 2.80 -9.47 33.91
CA ILE A 64 3.24 -10.68 34.63
C ILE A 64 2.76 -11.95 33.93
N SER A 65 3.24 -13.12 34.36
CA SER A 65 2.98 -14.43 33.75
C SER A 65 1.50 -14.79 33.60
N THR A 66 0.63 -14.23 34.45
CA THR A 66 -0.84 -14.42 34.39
C THR A 66 -1.53 -13.50 33.37
N GLY A 67 -0.79 -12.65 32.68
CA GLY A 67 -1.31 -11.66 31.73
C GLY A 67 -1.84 -10.38 32.36
N LYS A 68 -1.86 -10.28 33.70
CA LYS A 68 -2.18 -9.03 34.40
C LYS A 68 -1.12 -7.98 34.10
N SER A 69 -1.54 -6.73 33.97
CA SER A 69 -0.63 -5.61 33.71
C SER A 69 -0.43 -4.79 34.98
N ALA A 70 0.82 -4.45 35.28
CA ALA A 70 1.21 -3.69 36.45
C ALA A 70 1.78 -2.33 36.04
N VAL A 71 1.28 -1.27 36.67
CA VAL A 71 1.83 0.08 36.60
C VAL A 71 2.35 0.41 37.99
N ALA A 72 3.64 0.73 38.13
CA ALA A 72 4.24 0.94 39.45
C ALA A 72 5.06 2.23 39.52
N GLN A 73 5.02 2.86 40.69
CA GLN A 73 5.87 3.98 41.08
C GLN A 73 6.81 3.53 42.19
N ILE A 74 8.10 3.83 42.06
CA ILE A 74 9.09 3.64 43.12
C ILE A 74 9.67 5.00 43.50
N VAL A 75 9.62 5.31 44.80
CA VAL A 75 10.16 6.53 45.37
C VAL A 75 11.29 6.20 46.35
N PRO A 76 12.42 6.92 46.29
CA PRO A 76 13.47 6.77 47.30
C PRO A 76 12.98 7.33 48.64
N ILE A 77 13.42 6.69 49.72
CA ILE A 77 13.19 7.17 51.09
C ILE A 77 14.51 7.75 51.58
N SER A 78 14.55 9.06 51.78
CA SER A 78 15.77 9.76 52.20
C SER A 78 16.23 9.41 53.61
N ALA A 79 15.34 8.85 54.45
CA ALA A 79 15.69 8.41 55.79
C ALA A 79 16.59 7.17 55.74
N THR A 80 17.68 7.20 56.52
CA THR A 80 18.48 5.99 56.79
C THR A 80 17.71 5.03 57.71
N ASP A 81 18.04 3.76 57.64
CA ASP A 81 17.55 2.78 58.62
C ASP A 81 18.17 3.04 60.01
N LYS A 82 17.75 2.29 61.04
CA LYS A 82 18.28 2.45 62.40
C LYS A 82 19.79 2.16 62.54
N TYR A 83 20.41 1.59 61.51
CA TYR A 83 21.84 1.30 61.43
C TYR A 83 22.60 2.30 60.54
N GLY A 84 21.95 3.38 60.08
CA GLY A 84 22.54 4.41 59.23
C GLY A 84 22.72 3.99 57.78
N ARG A 85 22.11 2.89 57.33
CA ARG A 85 22.16 2.43 55.94
C ARG A 85 21.11 3.20 55.12
N GLY A 86 21.56 3.83 54.04
CA GLY A 86 20.69 4.45 53.04
C GLY A 86 20.17 3.43 52.02
N GLY A 87 19.58 3.92 50.92
CA GLY A 87 19.13 3.07 49.82
C GLY A 87 17.74 2.46 50.01
N ARG A 88 16.96 2.97 50.97
CA ARG A 88 15.56 2.57 51.17
C ARG A 88 14.69 3.18 50.08
N TYR A 89 13.64 2.46 49.70
CA TYR A 89 12.64 2.93 48.75
C TYR A 89 11.29 2.28 49.05
N LEU A 90 10.23 2.91 48.57
CA LEU A 90 8.89 2.36 48.57
C LEU A 90 8.42 2.21 47.12
N ALA A 91 7.89 1.04 46.80
CA ALA A 91 7.26 0.74 45.54
C ALA A 91 5.77 0.49 45.76
N HIS A 92 4.94 1.21 45.00
CA HIS A 92 3.49 1.01 44.95
C HIS A 92 3.11 0.63 43.52
N SER A 93 2.52 -0.55 43.40
CA SER A 93 2.05 -1.11 42.13
C SER A 93 0.54 -1.17 42.11
N VAL A 94 -0.02 -0.79 40.97
CA VAL A 94 -1.44 -0.93 40.63
C VAL A 94 -1.55 -1.96 39.51
N VAL A 95 -2.34 -3.01 39.74
CA VAL A 95 -2.41 -4.19 38.87
C VAL A 95 -3.81 -4.34 38.31
N PHE A 96 -3.90 -4.48 37.00
CA PHE A 96 -5.14 -4.61 36.26
C PHE A 96 -5.30 -6.02 35.71
N ALA A 97 -6.55 -6.48 35.66
CA ALA A 97 -6.89 -7.68 34.92
C ALA A 97 -6.56 -7.50 33.42
N ALA A 98 -6.31 -8.61 32.73
CA ALA A 98 -5.90 -8.58 31.33
C ALA A 98 -6.94 -7.89 30.42
N ASP A 99 -8.22 -8.11 30.69
CA ASP A 99 -9.36 -7.52 29.98
C ASP A 99 -9.62 -6.06 30.36
N ALA A 100 -9.44 -5.69 31.62
CA ALA A 100 -9.65 -4.33 32.13
C ALA A 100 -8.74 -3.27 31.48
N MET A 101 -7.60 -3.67 30.92
CA MET A 101 -6.69 -2.75 30.21
C MET A 101 -7.35 -2.12 28.98
N ALA A 102 -8.25 -2.83 28.31
CA ALA A 102 -8.92 -2.32 27.11
C ALA A 102 -9.81 -1.10 27.41
N ASP A 103 -10.41 -1.05 28.61
CA ASP A 103 -11.35 0.00 29.02
C ASP A 103 -10.71 1.39 29.10
N PHE A 104 -9.38 1.47 29.19
CA PHE A 104 -8.63 2.73 29.21
C PHE A 104 -7.54 2.80 28.14
N GLU A 105 -7.69 2.04 27.06
CA GLU A 105 -6.77 1.99 25.92
C GLU A 105 -5.34 1.54 26.28
N ALA A 106 -5.21 0.72 27.33
CA ALA A 106 -3.95 0.18 27.85
C ALA A 106 -2.84 1.25 27.95
N ASP A 107 -3.21 2.46 28.35
CA ASP A 107 -2.30 3.60 28.49
C ASP A 107 -1.79 3.68 29.95
N PRO A 108 -0.55 3.24 30.25
CA PRO A 108 0.00 3.32 31.59
C PRO A 108 0.22 4.76 32.05
N PHE A 109 0.39 5.72 31.13
CA PHE A 109 0.61 7.13 31.46
C PHE A 109 -0.63 7.78 32.03
N ARG A 110 -1.84 7.31 31.68
CA ARG A 110 -3.08 7.74 32.34
C ARG A 110 -3.11 7.34 33.81
N VAL A 111 -2.65 6.13 34.12
CA VAL A 111 -2.56 5.65 35.50
C VAL A 111 -1.58 6.51 36.29
N PHE A 112 -0.38 6.80 35.76
CA PHE A 112 0.60 7.70 36.40
C PHE A 112 0.09 9.11 36.69
N ARG A 113 -0.91 9.59 35.95
CA ARG A 113 -1.47 10.93 36.11
C ARG A 113 -2.66 11.02 37.05
N GLN A 114 -3.38 9.91 37.20
CA GLN A 114 -4.68 9.91 37.88
C GLN A 114 -4.67 9.10 39.17
N CYS A 115 -3.82 8.08 39.27
CA CYS A 115 -3.64 7.33 40.49
C CYS A 115 -2.82 8.17 41.50
N LEU A 116 -3.31 8.22 42.73
CA LEU A 116 -2.55 8.71 43.87
C LEU A 116 -1.66 7.57 44.36
N PHE A 117 -0.45 7.51 43.82
CA PHE A 117 0.52 6.53 44.27
C PHE A 117 0.97 6.85 45.70
N ILE A 118 1.02 5.82 46.53
CA ILE A 118 1.57 5.90 47.88
C ILE A 118 3.07 6.15 47.76
N ASP A 119 3.57 7.19 48.43
CA ASP A 119 4.97 7.60 48.37
C ASP A 119 5.65 7.68 49.75
N THR A 120 4.92 7.43 50.85
CA THR A 120 5.49 7.31 52.19
C THR A 120 5.12 5.99 52.87
N ILE A 121 5.96 5.58 53.83
CA ILE A 121 5.70 4.38 54.64
C ILE A 121 4.48 4.58 55.53
N ASP A 122 4.30 5.78 56.08
CA ASP A 122 3.18 6.07 56.99
C ASP A 122 1.85 5.97 56.23
N ASP A 123 1.77 6.53 55.02
CA ASP A 123 0.58 6.40 54.16
C ASP A 123 0.28 4.95 53.77
N ALA A 124 1.33 4.14 53.58
CA ALA A 124 1.18 2.70 53.32
C ALA A 124 0.61 1.96 54.54
N LEU A 125 1.10 2.27 55.73
CA LEU A 125 0.65 1.67 56.99
C LEU A 125 -0.78 2.09 57.34
N ASP A 126 -1.16 3.34 57.05
CA ASP A 126 -2.49 3.86 57.32
C ASP A 126 -3.57 3.22 56.41
N GLN A 127 -3.20 2.78 55.21
CA GLN A 127 -4.12 2.16 54.25
C GLN A 127 -4.17 0.63 54.33
N GLY A 128 -3.11 0.00 54.84
CA GLY A 128 -3.00 -1.45 54.96
C GLY A 128 -3.59 -2.01 56.26
N ASP A 129 -4.14 -3.22 56.19
CA ASP A 129 -4.51 -3.99 57.37
C ASP A 129 -3.30 -4.79 57.87
N PHE A 130 -2.73 -4.34 58.97
CA PHE A 130 -1.55 -4.94 59.59
C PHE A 130 -1.77 -6.38 60.08
N ALA A 131 -3.01 -6.75 60.44
CA ALA A 131 -3.30 -8.10 60.93
C ALA A 131 -3.30 -9.14 59.80
N THR A 132 -3.70 -8.72 58.60
CA THR A 132 -3.88 -9.62 57.46
C THR A 132 -2.84 -9.45 56.35
N GLY A 133 -2.06 -8.36 56.38
CA GLY A 133 -1.15 -7.98 55.30
C GLY A 133 -1.90 -7.61 54.01
N ARG A 134 -3.16 -7.20 54.12
CA ARG A 134 -4.03 -6.87 52.98
C ARG A 134 -4.22 -5.37 52.83
N ILE A 135 -4.46 -4.93 51.60
CA ILE A 135 -4.88 -3.57 51.28
C ILE A 135 -6.08 -3.64 50.33
N PRO A 136 -7.14 -2.83 50.51
CA PRO A 136 -8.27 -2.82 49.58
C PRO A 136 -7.83 -2.55 48.14
N MET A 137 -8.65 -2.95 47.17
CA MET A 137 -8.47 -2.51 45.78
C MET A 137 -8.65 -0.99 45.67
N VAL A 138 -8.04 -0.40 44.64
CA VAL A 138 -8.21 1.02 44.33
C VAL A 138 -9.18 1.20 43.17
N GLU A 139 -10.02 2.22 43.30
CA GLU A 139 -10.94 2.68 42.28
C GLU A 139 -10.34 3.85 41.50
N LEU A 140 -10.20 3.70 40.18
CA LEU A 140 -9.62 4.72 39.31
C LEU A 140 -10.63 5.23 38.28
N ASP A 141 -10.81 6.55 38.23
CA ASP A 141 -11.60 7.22 37.17
C ASP A 141 -10.75 7.47 35.92
N LEU A 142 -10.41 6.38 35.21
CA LEU A 142 -9.70 6.40 33.94
C LEU A 142 -10.65 6.73 32.76
N SER A 143 -11.69 7.54 32.95
CA SER A 143 -12.61 7.92 31.87
C SER A 143 -12.12 9.11 31.04
N ARG A 144 -11.31 10.00 31.62
CA ARG A 144 -10.80 11.20 30.92
C ARG A 144 -9.68 10.83 29.96
N GLN A 145 -9.91 11.02 28.66
CA GLN A 145 -8.84 11.04 27.66
C GLN A 145 -8.08 12.36 27.78
N PHE A 146 -6.76 12.28 27.97
CA PHE A 146 -5.89 13.43 27.88
C PHE A 146 -5.14 13.36 26.56
N ALA A 147 -5.20 14.40 25.73
CA ALA A 147 -4.45 14.53 24.48
C ALA A 147 -2.92 14.64 24.68
N LYS A 148 -2.38 14.14 25.79
CA LYS A 148 -0.98 14.29 26.20
C LYS A 148 -0.02 13.51 25.30
N GLU A 149 -0.41 12.34 24.78
CA GLU A 149 0.39 11.62 23.78
C GLU A 149 0.63 12.47 22.52
N VAL A 150 -0.41 13.17 22.06
CA VAL A 150 -0.31 14.08 20.90
C VAL A 150 0.58 15.27 21.22
N GLU A 151 0.44 15.88 22.39
CA GLU A 151 1.31 17.00 22.82
C GLU A 151 2.76 16.57 23.00
N ALA A 152 2.99 15.38 23.57
CA ALA A 152 4.32 14.78 23.68
C ALA A 152 4.91 14.53 22.29
N ALA A 153 4.14 14.01 21.34
CA ALA A 153 4.59 13.79 19.97
C ALA A 153 4.87 15.09 19.18
N LYS A 154 4.08 16.15 19.37
CA LYS A 154 4.28 17.46 18.70
C LYS A 154 5.66 18.06 18.97
N LYS A 155 6.25 17.74 20.12
CA LYS A 155 7.58 18.18 20.55
C LYS A 155 8.73 17.56 19.73
N TRP A 156 8.48 16.49 18.98
CA TRP A 156 9.48 15.79 18.18
C TRP A 156 9.50 16.29 16.73
N SER A 157 10.66 16.19 16.09
CA SER A 157 10.75 16.33 14.63
C SER A 157 10.09 15.10 13.97
N ALA A 158 9.58 15.25 12.75
CA ALA A 158 8.92 14.13 12.06
C ALA A 158 9.89 12.95 11.86
N THR A 159 11.14 13.21 11.47
CA THR A 159 12.17 12.17 11.28
C THR A 159 12.43 11.36 12.54
N GLU A 160 12.64 12.03 13.67
CA GLU A 160 12.96 11.37 14.94
C GLU A 160 11.73 10.63 15.48
N HIS A 161 10.54 11.24 15.36
CA HIS A 161 9.29 10.61 15.82
C HIS A 161 8.95 9.35 15.02
N LYS A 162 9.17 9.33 13.70
CA LYS A 162 9.01 8.12 12.89
C LYS A 162 9.88 6.97 13.39
N THR A 163 11.14 7.26 13.69
CA THR A 163 12.10 6.27 14.18
C THR A 163 11.66 5.73 15.54
N LEU A 164 11.27 6.63 16.45
CA LEU A 164 10.74 6.29 17.77
C LEU A 164 9.46 5.44 17.68
N ALA A 165 8.53 5.80 16.77
CA ALA A 165 7.31 5.05 16.55
C ALA A 165 7.58 3.63 16.03
N LEU A 166 8.53 3.45 15.10
CA LEU A 166 8.92 2.10 14.63
C LEU A 166 9.51 1.23 15.75
N LEU A 167 10.31 1.83 16.65
CA LEU A 167 10.85 1.11 17.79
C LEU A 167 9.74 0.58 18.71
N ALA A 168 8.69 1.39 18.93
CA ALA A 168 7.53 1.00 19.73
C ALA A 168 6.62 -0.02 19.03
N LEU A 169 6.32 0.19 17.75
CA LEU A 169 5.52 -0.75 16.94
C LEU A 169 6.14 -2.15 16.87
N ARG A 170 7.46 -2.24 17.04
CA ARG A 170 8.21 -3.50 17.02
C ARG A 170 8.61 -3.99 18.40
N ALA A 171 8.01 -3.48 19.48
CA ALA A 171 8.36 -3.86 20.84
C ALA A 171 8.38 -5.38 21.07
N HIS A 172 7.42 -6.11 20.50
CA HIS A 172 7.40 -7.58 20.54
C HIS A 172 8.61 -8.24 19.86
N GLN A 173 8.99 -7.77 18.67
CA GLN A 173 10.14 -8.32 17.93
C GLN A 173 11.44 -8.02 18.66
N GLN A 174 11.56 -6.80 19.20
CA GLN A 174 12.67 -6.38 20.04
C GLN A 174 12.77 -7.25 21.30
N ALA A 175 11.64 -7.52 21.96
CA ALA A 175 11.55 -8.42 23.12
C ALA A 175 12.01 -9.84 22.80
N ALA A 176 11.55 -10.42 21.70
CA ALA A 176 11.96 -11.75 21.26
C ALA A 176 13.48 -11.82 20.99
N ALA A 177 14.07 -10.74 20.48
CA ALA A 177 15.51 -10.62 20.24
C ALA A 177 16.32 -10.20 21.48
N ARG A 178 15.66 -9.89 22.60
CA ARG A 178 16.26 -9.28 23.81
C ARG A 178 17.00 -7.96 23.53
N ASN A 179 16.48 -7.17 22.60
CA ASN A 179 17.02 -5.88 22.20
C ASN A 179 16.20 -4.75 22.83
N ALA A 180 16.54 -4.36 24.05
CA ALA A 180 15.89 -3.21 24.69
C ALA A 180 16.33 -1.89 24.04
N ILE A 181 15.43 -0.91 23.96
CA ILE A 181 15.81 0.47 23.65
C ILE A 181 16.29 1.17 24.92
N THR A 182 17.31 1.99 24.79
CA THR A 182 17.81 2.82 25.90
C THR A 182 17.26 4.23 25.76
N VAL A 183 16.63 4.77 26.80
CA VAL A 183 16.13 6.15 26.82
C VAL A 183 16.93 6.93 27.85
N VAL A 184 17.71 7.91 27.41
CA VAL A 184 18.63 8.68 28.26
C VAL A 184 18.04 10.04 28.55
N GLY A 185 17.99 10.43 29.83
CA GLY A 185 17.51 11.74 30.25
C GLY A 185 17.04 11.76 31.70
N GLN A 186 16.38 12.85 32.07
CA GLN A 186 15.67 12.94 33.35
C GLN A 186 14.38 12.11 33.30
N SER A 187 13.89 11.64 34.46
CA SER A 187 12.73 10.73 34.55
C SER A 187 11.49 11.27 33.81
N ASN A 188 11.19 12.56 33.94
CA ASN A 188 10.09 13.21 33.22
C ASN A 188 10.31 13.28 31.70
N GLN A 189 11.54 13.50 31.23
CA GLN A 189 11.87 13.52 29.80
C GLN A 189 11.74 12.12 29.21
N ILE A 190 12.23 11.10 29.92
CA ILE A 190 12.12 9.70 29.55
C ILE A 190 10.65 9.32 29.37
N GLU A 191 9.80 9.69 30.34
CA GLU A 191 8.36 9.42 30.24
C GLU A 191 7.70 10.14 29.06
N GLU A 192 8.00 11.42 28.83
CA GLU A 192 7.48 12.16 27.67
C GLU A 192 7.92 11.52 26.35
N ALA A 193 9.14 10.99 26.27
CA ALA A 193 9.63 10.26 25.09
C ALA A 193 8.86 8.95 24.88
N LEU A 194 8.65 8.17 25.95
CA LEU A 194 7.87 6.93 25.90
C LEU A 194 6.41 7.20 25.53
N GLU A 195 5.81 8.26 26.07
CA GLU A 195 4.44 8.67 25.74
C GLU A 195 4.30 9.06 24.26
N ALA A 196 5.28 9.78 23.70
CA ALA A 196 5.33 10.09 22.27
C ALA A 196 5.47 8.83 21.39
N ALA A 197 6.19 7.81 21.88
CA ALA A 197 6.37 6.53 21.19
C ALA A 197 5.06 5.72 21.12
N PHE A 198 4.23 5.80 22.16
CA PHE A 198 2.97 5.07 22.28
C PHE A 198 1.84 5.56 21.37
N LEU A 199 1.95 6.79 20.84
CA LEU A 199 0.87 7.44 20.07
C LEU A 199 0.34 6.54 18.93
N GLY A 200 1.26 5.94 18.17
CA GLY A 200 0.93 5.09 17.04
C GLY A 200 0.81 3.60 17.37
N VAL A 201 0.93 3.18 18.63
CA VAL A 201 0.86 1.76 19.01
C VAL A 201 -0.59 1.34 19.21
N PRO A 202 -1.12 0.38 18.42
CA PRO A 202 -2.46 -0.17 18.60
C PRO A 202 -2.66 -0.75 19.99
N LEU A 203 -3.89 -0.72 20.49
CA LEU A 203 -4.28 -1.16 21.83
C LEU A 203 -3.76 -2.56 22.16
N ILE A 204 -3.95 -3.50 21.22
CA ILE A 204 -3.55 -4.90 21.37
C ILE A 204 -2.03 -5.11 21.52
N TRP A 205 -1.21 -4.10 21.19
CA TRP A 205 0.25 -4.17 21.28
C TRP A 205 0.83 -3.32 22.41
N ARG A 206 0.07 -2.40 23.00
CA ARG A 206 0.56 -1.49 24.06
C ARG A 206 1.09 -2.23 25.28
N THR A 207 0.44 -3.33 25.69
CA THR A 207 0.91 -4.17 26.81
C THR A 207 2.29 -4.80 26.57
N ARG A 208 2.75 -4.86 25.31
CA ARG A 208 4.08 -5.37 24.94
C ARG A 208 5.18 -4.31 25.06
N CYS A 209 4.81 -3.04 25.19
CA CYS A 209 5.73 -1.92 25.35
C CYS A 209 6.10 -1.73 26.82
N SER A 210 6.59 -2.78 27.48
CA SER A 210 7.04 -2.71 28.87
C SER A 210 8.22 -1.77 29.02
N PHE A 211 8.27 -1.03 30.12
CA PHE A 211 9.38 -0.11 30.36
C PHE A 211 9.72 0.06 31.83
N ASP A 212 10.95 0.50 32.03
CA ASP A 212 11.49 0.96 33.30
C ASP A 212 12.11 2.34 33.08
N SER A 213 11.59 3.41 33.71
CA SER A 213 12.10 4.77 33.50
C SER A 213 13.45 5.06 34.19
N TYR A 214 13.96 4.13 35.02
CA TYR A 214 15.22 4.26 35.73
C TYR A 214 15.85 2.88 36.03
N PHE A 215 16.59 2.35 35.06
CA PHE A 215 17.25 1.05 35.06
C PHE A 215 18.73 1.14 35.46
N TYR A 216 19.02 1.75 36.62
CA TYR A 216 20.39 1.96 37.07
C TYR A 216 20.97 0.74 37.80
N ARG A 217 22.13 0.23 37.36
CA ARG A 217 22.83 -0.96 37.92
C ARG A 217 21.98 -2.24 37.98
N CYS A 218 20.88 -2.29 37.23
CA CYS A 218 20.03 -3.47 37.10
C CYS A 218 20.58 -4.45 36.04
N ASN A 219 20.14 -5.70 36.11
CA ASN A 219 20.53 -6.73 35.15
C ASN A 219 19.40 -6.98 34.13
N LEU A 220 19.57 -6.50 32.89
CA LEU A 220 18.59 -6.65 31.81
C LEU A 220 18.33 -8.12 31.42
N VAL A 221 19.28 -9.02 31.69
CA VAL A 221 19.11 -10.46 31.42
C VAL A 221 18.13 -11.09 32.39
N ALA A 222 18.12 -10.62 33.65
CA ALA A 222 17.23 -11.12 34.69
C ALA A 222 15.82 -10.54 34.57
N THR A 223 15.71 -9.24 34.26
CA THR A 223 14.44 -8.54 34.15
C THR A 223 14.40 -7.76 32.84
N TYR A 224 13.68 -8.31 31.86
CA TYR A 224 13.61 -7.70 30.53
C TYR A 224 12.51 -6.65 30.43
N TYR A 225 12.84 -5.51 29.83
CA TYR A 225 11.89 -4.47 29.42
C TYR A 225 12.14 -4.11 27.96
N TRP A 226 11.09 -3.73 27.23
CA TRP A 226 11.27 -3.18 25.88
C TRP A 226 12.06 -1.87 25.90
N ALA A 227 11.78 -0.98 26.87
CA ALA A 227 12.52 0.26 27.04
C ALA A 227 13.10 0.40 28.45
N ILE A 228 14.35 0.82 28.54
CA ILE A 228 15.03 1.11 29.81
C ILE A 228 15.54 2.55 29.84
N GLY A 229 15.21 3.26 30.91
CA GLY A 229 15.61 4.62 31.18
C GLY A 229 16.95 4.65 31.89
N LEU A 230 17.91 5.46 31.42
CA LEU A 230 19.21 5.61 32.06
C LEU A 230 19.49 7.09 32.37
N PRO A 231 20.11 7.39 33.53
CA PRO A 231 20.48 8.77 33.86
C PRO A 231 21.60 9.29 32.97
N GLU A 232 22.44 8.39 32.46
CA GLU A 232 23.58 8.70 31.61
C GLU A 232 23.63 7.74 30.42
N ALA A 233 24.21 8.19 29.31
CA ALA A 233 24.36 7.35 28.14
C ALA A 233 25.33 6.19 28.43
N PRO A 234 25.04 4.97 27.95
CA PRO A 234 25.96 3.86 28.10
C PRO A 234 27.23 4.11 27.28
N VAL A 235 28.37 3.58 27.74
CA VAL A 235 29.68 3.74 27.09
C VAL A 235 29.70 3.19 25.66
N SER A 236 28.90 2.15 25.38
CA SER A 236 28.74 1.60 24.04
C SER A 236 27.28 1.54 23.63
N ILE A 237 26.93 2.15 22.49
CA ILE A 237 25.60 2.11 21.91
C ILE A 237 25.48 0.83 21.07
N LYS A 238 25.12 -0.28 21.70
CA LYS A 238 24.81 -1.54 21.00
C LYS A 238 23.37 -1.59 20.50
N PHE A 239 22.46 -0.87 21.13
CA PHE A 239 21.04 -0.86 20.83
C PHE A 239 20.59 0.52 20.38
N ALA A 240 19.34 0.64 19.94
CA ALA A 240 18.74 1.96 19.72
C ALA A 240 18.80 2.78 21.03
N GLN A 241 19.31 3.99 20.93
CA GLN A 241 19.37 4.96 22.02
C GLN A 241 18.53 6.18 21.66
N VAL A 242 17.61 6.52 22.55
CA VAL A 242 16.77 7.72 22.49
C VAL A 242 17.32 8.71 23.51
N ASP A 243 17.83 9.84 23.05
CA ASP A 243 18.10 10.98 23.92
C ASP A 243 16.80 11.77 24.10
N ALA A 244 16.21 11.68 25.28
CA ALA A 244 14.91 12.26 25.57
C ALA A 244 14.97 13.79 25.69
N ALA A 245 16.12 14.35 26.10
CA ALA A 245 16.30 15.79 26.23
C ALA A 245 16.44 16.45 24.86
N SER A 246 17.31 15.91 24.00
CA SER A 246 17.52 16.43 22.64
C SER A 246 16.50 15.90 21.63
N ARG A 247 15.66 14.93 22.02
CA ARG A 247 14.62 14.30 21.20
C ARG A 247 15.18 13.72 19.92
N ASN A 248 16.25 12.93 20.07
CA ASN A 248 17.00 12.36 18.97
C ASN A 248 17.22 10.85 19.19
N VAL A 249 17.16 10.07 18.12
CA VAL A 249 17.34 8.62 18.12
C VAL A 249 18.62 8.26 17.38
N LYS A 250 19.46 7.43 18.00
CA LYS A 250 20.76 6.96 17.49
C LYS A 250 20.91 5.45 17.69
N GLY A 251 22.00 4.88 17.16
CA GLY A 251 22.35 3.47 17.35
C GLY A 251 21.81 2.56 16.24
N GLU A 252 21.51 1.31 16.59
CA GLU A 252 20.94 0.33 15.66
C GLU A 252 19.45 0.64 15.43
N LEU A 253 19.12 1.16 14.24
CA LEU A 253 17.77 1.60 13.90
C LEU A 253 17.02 0.56 13.04
N PRO A 254 15.68 0.50 13.11
CA PRO A 254 14.89 -0.38 12.27
C PRO A 254 15.03 -0.08 10.76
N ASN A 255 15.06 -1.12 9.91
CA ASN A 255 15.18 -1.02 8.44
C ASN A 255 13.90 -0.50 7.73
N GLY A 256 13.36 0.64 8.15
CA GLY A 256 12.14 1.24 7.58
C GLY A 256 10.87 0.41 7.84
N PRO A 257 9.69 0.87 7.36
CA PRO A 257 8.41 0.20 7.58
C PRO A 257 8.23 -1.03 6.67
N VAL A 258 7.74 -2.13 7.26
CA VAL A 258 7.51 -3.42 6.61
C VAL A 258 6.02 -3.63 6.29
N THR A 259 5.12 -3.19 7.16
CA THR A 259 3.68 -3.41 7.02
C THR A 259 2.96 -2.18 6.45
N ALA A 260 1.76 -2.39 5.90
CA ALA A 260 0.90 -1.30 5.47
C ALA A 260 0.54 -0.35 6.61
N TYR A 261 0.34 -0.91 7.81
CA TYR A 261 0.07 -0.14 9.02
C TYR A 261 1.26 0.73 9.44
N GLU A 262 2.48 0.17 9.51
CA GLU A 262 3.69 0.94 9.85
C GLU A 262 3.88 2.10 8.87
N ARG A 263 3.72 1.87 7.56
CA ARG A 263 3.80 2.93 6.55
C ARG A 263 2.77 4.04 6.79
N TRP A 264 1.53 3.68 7.11
CA TRP A 264 0.48 4.65 7.43
C TRP A 264 0.83 5.49 8.66
N VAL A 265 1.31 4.88 9.75
CA VAL A 265 1.76 5.60 10.95
C VAL A 265 2.86 6.61 10.58
N LEU A 266 3.86 6.19 9.81
CA LEU A 266 4.93 7.09 9.40
C LEU A 266 4.44 8.24 8.53
N THR A 267 3.51 7.99 7.60
CA THR A 267 2.89 9.05 6.78
C THR A 267 2.06 10.01 7.63
N ALA A 268 1.32 9.52 8.62
CA ALA A 268 0.56 10.37 9.54
C ALA A 268 1.49 11.29 10.36
N ILE A 269 2.61 10.77 10.85
CA ILE A 269 3.65 11.55 11.55
C ILE A 269 4.26 12.60 10.61
N GLU A 270 4.65 12.21 9.39
CA GLU A 270 5.23 13.13 8.40
C GLU A 270 4.31 14.30 8.08
N THR A 271 3.03 13.99 7.89
CA THR A 271 2.00 14.98 7.54
C THR A 271 1.40 15.68 8.75
N ARG A 272 1.96 15.45 9.96
CA ARG A 272 1.53 16.02 11.24
C ARG A 272 0.06 15.78 11.59
N LYS A 273 -0.53 14.70 11.07
CA LYS A 273 -1.91 14.25 11.39
C LYS A 273 -1.93 13.39 12.66
N LEU A 274 -1.39 13.93 13.75
CA LEU A 274 -1.20 13.18 15.00
C LEU A 274 -2.51 12.86 15.72
N ASP A 275 -3.52 13.72 15.63
CA ASP A 275 -4.85 13.46 16.20
C ASP A 275 -5.58 12.32 15.47
N ASP A 276 -5.44 12.26 14.14
CA ASP A 276 -6.00 11.16 13.34
C ASP A 276 -5.30 9.85 13.66
N LEU A 277 -3.97 9.89 13.82
CA LEU A 277 -3.17 8.74 14.24
C LEU A 277 -3.67 8.18 15.58
N ALA A 278 -3.83 9.05 16.59
CA ALA A 278 -4.31 8.64 17.91
C ALA A 278 -5.69 7.98 17.84
N ARG A 279 -6.63 8.59 17.11
CA ARG A 279 -8.03 8.13 17.03
C ARG A 279 -8.23 6.87 16.20
N GLN A 280 -7.45 6.69 15.13
CA GLN A 280 -7.74 5.69 14.10
C GLN A 280 -6.79 4.50 14.12
N ARG A 281 -5.76 4.47 14.97
CA ARG A 281 -4.70 3.43 14.97
C ARG A 281 -5.20 1.99 14.94
N ASP A 282 -6.22 1.64 15.72
CA ASP A 282 -6.73 0.27 15.80
C ASP A 282 -7.48 -0.17 14.53
N ILE A 283 -8.32 0.73 13.99
CA ILE A 283 -9.01 0.48 12.72
C ILE A 283 -8.00 0.48 11.56
N ALA A 284 -7.02 1.39 11.59
CA ALA A 284 -5.96 1.47 10.60
C ALA A 284 -5.07 0.22 10.60
N LEU A 285 -4.79 -0.35 11.77
CA LEU A 285 -4.13 -1.65 11.90
C LEU A 285 -4.92 -2.71 11.15
N THR A 286 -6.24 -2.80 11.41
CA THR A 286 -7.13 -3.78 10.79
C THR A 286 -7.13 -3.65 9.25
N VAL A 287 -7.22 -2.42 8.72
CA VAL A 287 -7.10 -2.16 7.27
C VAL A 287 -5.73 -2.59 6.74
N GLY A 288 -4.66 -2.29 7.48
CA GLY A 288 -3.30 -2.68 7.12
C GLY A 288 -3.08 -4.19 7.10
N GLU A 289 -3.60 -4.91 8.09
CA GLU A 289 -3.53 -6.38 8.18
C GLU A 289 -4.29 -7.05 7.03
N TRP A 290 -5.49 -6.55 6.71
CA TRP A 290 -6.24 -7.00 5.54
C TRP A 290 -5.45 -6.79 4.24
N LEU A 291 -4.85 -5.62 4.04
CA LEU A 291 -4.01 -5.33 2.86
C LEU A 291 -2.76 -6.21 2.80
N ASP A 292 -2.13 -6.50 3.93
CA ASP A 292 -0.94 -7.34 3.99
C ASP A 292 -1.29 -8.85 3.91
N GLY A 293 -2.58 -9.21 3.89
CA GLY A 293 -3.05 -10.61 3.82
C GLY A 293 -2.85 -11.38 5.12
N ARG A 294 -2.88 -10.69 6.26
CA ARG A 294 -2.79 -11.26 7.61
C ARG A 294 -4.19 -11.54 8.16
N GLU A 295 -4.26 -12.17 9.33
CA GLU A 295 -5.52 -12.29 10.08
C GLU A 295 -5.98 -10.89 10.53
N TYR A 296 -7.28 -10.63 10.45
CA TYR A 296 -7.88 -9.34 10.81
C TYR A 296 -9.32 -9.52 11.30
N ASP A 297 -9.82 -8.55 12.07
CA ASP A 297 -11.19 -8.49 12.55
C ASP A 297 -12.12 -7.85 11.48
N LEU A 298 -13.08 -8.62 10.99
CA LEU A 298 -14.02 -8.16 9.96
C LEU A 298 -14.97 -7.06 10.46
N ASP A 299 -15.38 -7.13 11.73
CA ASP A 299 -16.29 -6.15 12.32
C ASP A 299 -15.57 -4.81 12.50
N GLN A 300 -14.29 -4.83 12.88
CA GLN A 300 -13.46 -3.62 12.93
C GLN A 300 -13.20 -3.05 11.53
N LEU A 301 -12.93 -3.90 10.54
CA LEU A 301 -12.73 -3.47 9.16
C LEU A 301 -13.97 -2.75 8.61
N SER A 302 -15.17 -3.22 8.97
CA SER A 302 -16.44 -2.62 8.54
C SER A 302 -16.66 -1.20 9.09
N LYS A 303 -16.00 -0.84 10.19
CA LYS A 303 -16.05 0.49 10.82
C LYS A 303 -15.09 1.50 10.17
N ALA A 304 -14.23 1.06 9.24
CA ALA A 304 -13.26 1.93 8.59
C ALA A 304 -13.96 3.00 7.72
N SER A 305 -13.66 4.27 8.00
CA SER A 305 -14.19 5.37 7.21
C SER A 305 -13.52 5.43 5.82
N PRO A 306 -14.20 5.98 4.80
CA PRO A 306 -13.60 6.16 3.47
C PRO A 306 -12.29 6.97 3.48
N ASP A 307 -12.20 7.98 4.35
CA ASP A 307 -11.00 8.81 4.50
C ASP A 307 -9.82 8.01 5.07
N LEU A 308 -10.08 7.17 6.07
CA LEU A 308 -9.05 6.30 6.64
C LEU A 308 -8.54 5.30 5.60
N ILE A 309 -9.47 4.63 4.89
CA ILE A 309 -9.13 3.67 3.83
C ILE A 309 -8.23 4.34 2.78
N THR A 310 -8.66 5.51 2.28
CA THR A 310 -7.88 6.29 1.30
C THR A 310 -6.51 6.67 1.85
N SER A 311 -6.43 7.06 3.14
CA SER A 311 -5.18 7.39 3.80
C SER A 311 -4.22 6.21 3.90
N VAL A 312 -4.70 5.02 4.29
CA VAL A 312 -3.87 3.79 4.36
C VAL A 312 -3.43 3.36 2.96
N PHE A 313 -4.33 3.41 1.97
CA PHE A 313 -4.01 3.03 0.59
C PHE A 313 -2.92 3.93 -0.01
N LYS A 314 -3.03 5.24 0.22
CA LYS A 314 -2.04 6.22 -0.25
C LYS A 314 -0.68 6.02 0.43
N ALA A 315 -0.65 5.64 1.70
CA ALA A 315 0.60 5.38 2.43
C ALA A 315 1.27 4.07 1.99
N SER A 316 0.51 3.12 1.43
CA SER A 316 0.96 1.75 1.17
C SER A 316 0.61 1.25 -0.24
N PRO A 317 1.02 1.94 -1.32
CA PRO A 317 0.65 1.57 -2.69
C PRO A 317 1.10 0.14 -3.06
N GLU A 318 2.25 -0.29 -2.56
CA GLU A 318 2.77 -1.64 -2.84
C GLU A 318 1.96 -2.75 -2.15
N SER A 319 1.46 -2.53 -0.91
CA SER A 319 0.56 -3.49 -0.27
C SER A 319 -0.80 -3.54 -0.99
N VAL A 320 -1.30 -2.40 -1.48
CA VAL A 320 -2.54 -2.35 -2.27
C VAL A 320 -2.38 -3.11 -3.59
N LYS A 321 -1.28 -2.90 -4.33
CA LYS A 321 -0.97 -3.65 -5.55
C LYS A 321 -0.84 -5.14 -5.27
N ALA A 322 -0.17 -5.53 -4.19
CA ALA A 322 -0.04 -6.93 -3.81
C ALA A 322 -1.39 -7.57 -3.48
N ALA A 323 -2.26 -6.86 -2.74
CA ALA A 323 -3.62 -7.31 -2.45
C ALA A 323 -4.44 -7.47 -3.74
N LEU A 324 -4.33 -6.52 -4.66
CA LEU A 324 -5.00 -6.57 -5.95
C LEU A 324 -4.52 -7.73 -6.81
N GLN A 325 -3.20 -7.94 -6.93
CA GLN A 325 -2.63 -9.07 -7.65
C GLN A 325 -3.11 -10.40 -7.06
N ARG A 326 -3.18 -10.53 -5.73
CA ARG A 326 -3.73 -11.74 -5.07
C ARG A 326 -5.20 -11.98 -5.42
N GLN A 327 -6.02 -10.92 -5.48
CA GLN A 327 -7.43 -11.05 -5.85
C GLN A 327 -7.61 -11.41 -7.32
N VAL A 328 -6.92 -10.72 -8.22
CA VAL A 328 -6.97 -10.97 -9.67
C VAL A 328 -6.46 -12.38 -10.00
N ALA A 329 -5.42 -12.87 -9.32
CA ALA A 329 -4.85 -14.20 -9.52
C ALA A 329 -5.83 -15.35 -9.20
N GLN A 330 -6.93 -15.08 -8.49
CA GLN A 330 -7.97 -16.09 -8.25
C GLN A 330 -8.80 -16.40 -9.50
N LYS A 331 -8.79 -15.50 -10.50
CA LYS A 331 -9.63 -15.59 -11.70
C LYS A 331 -8.81 -15.59 -12.99
N LEU A 332 -7.62 -14.98 -12.99
CA LEU A 332 -6.74 -14.93 -14.15
C LEU A 332 -5.46 -15.77 -13.95
N PRO A 333 -4.90 -16.32 -15.05
CA PRO A 333 -3.55 -16.85 -15.06
C PRO A 333 -2.50 -15.82 -14.59
N THR A 334 -1.40 -16.31 -14.04
CA THR A 334 -0.31 -15.48 -13.52
C THR A 334 0.26 -14.52 -14.56
N GLU A 335 0.31 -14.94 -15.83
CA GLU A 335 0.80 -14.15 -16.97
C GLU A 335 -0.06 -12.89 -17.23
N LEU A 336 -1.36 -12.94 -16.95
CA LEU A 336 -2.30 -11.82 -17.15
C LEU A 336 -2.52 -11.01 -15.88
N THR A 337 -2.32 -11.63 -14.71
CA THR A 337 -2.62 -11.04 -13.40
C THR A 337 -1.97 -9.68 -13.21
N ARG A 338 -0.66 -9.58 -13.51
CA ARG A 338 0.08 -8.34 -13.29
C ARG A 338 -0.46 -7.21 -14.17
N ARG A 339 -0.71 -7.48 -15.46
CA ARG A 339 -1.21 -6.47 -16.40
C ARG A 339 -2.57 -5.91 -15.96
N ALA A 340 -3.51 -6.81 -15.66
CA ALA A 340 -4.84 -6.40 -15.19
C ALA A 340 -4.76 -5.62 -13.87
N ALA A 341 -3.98 -6.11 -12.89
CA ALA A 341 -3.82 -5.45 -11.61
C ALA A 341 -3.17 -4.06 -11.74
N ASP A 342 -2.11 -3.92 -12.54
CA ASP A 342 -1.42 -2.65 -12.75
C ASP A 342 -2.36 -1.62 -13.40
N TYR A 343 -3.19 -2.04 -14.36
CA TYR A 343 -4.20 -1.18 -14.98
C TYR A 343 -5.29 -0.76 -13.99
N ILE A 344 -5.90 -1.72 -13.26
CA ILE A 344 -6.96 -1.44 -12.28
C ILE A 344 -6.43 -0.49 -11.19
N PHE A 345 -5.19 -0.71 -10.72
CA PHE A 345 -4.55 0.17 -9.74
C PHE A 345 -4.35 1.60 -10.26
N ALA A 346 -3.97 1.76 -11.53
CA ALA A 346 -3.79 3.08 -12.14
C ALA A 346 -5.11 3.80 -12.44
N ALA A 347 -6.16 3.06 -12.78
CA ALA A 347 -7.46 3.60 -13.17
C ALA A 347 -8.36 3.96 -11.98
N ASN A 348 -8.14 3.36 -10.80
CA ASN A 348 -9.01 3.52 -9.63
C ASN A 348 -8.26 4.21 -8.49
N SER A 349 -9.00 4.87 -7.60
CA SER A 349 -8.41 5.52 -6.43
C SER A 349 -9.19 5.22 -5.14
N GLY A 350 -8.46 5.17 -4.02
CA GLY A 350 -9.00 5.15 -2.67
C GLY A 350 -10.15 4.14 -2.47
N ILE A 351 -11.35 4.68 -2.25
CA ILE A 351 -12.52 3.92 -1.83
C ILE A 351 -13.10 3.00 -2.91
N ASP A 352 -13.01 3.35 -4.19
CA ASP A 352 -13.57 2.52 -5.27
C ASP A 352 -12.73 1.24 -5.43
N LEU A 353 -11.41 1.40 -5.36
CA LEU A 353 -10.50 0.26 -5.34
C LEU A 353 -10.71 -0.63 -4.10
N TYR A 354 -10.98 -0.03 -2.94
CA TYR A 354 -11.35 -0.79 -1.74
C TYR A 354 -12.63 -1.61 -1.95
N ARG A 355 -13.69 -1.03 -2.52
CA ARG A 355 -14.95 -1.74 -2.80
C ARG A 355 -14.72 -2.92 -3.73
N GLN A 356 -13.99 -2.72 -4.82
CA GLN A 356 -13.61 -3.79 -5.75
C GLN A 356 -12.81 -4.89 -5.05
N LEU A 357 -11.77 -4.53 -4.28
CA LEU A 357 -10.98 -5.52 -3.51
C LEU A 357 -11.80 -6.31 -2.49
N ARG A 358 -12.85 -5.71 -1.91
CA ARG A 358 -13.75 -6.36 -0.94
C ARG A 358 -14.78 -7.26 -1.60
N GLN A 359 -15.29 -6.86 -2.77
CA GLN A 359 -16.30 -7.61 -3.51
C GLN A 359 -15.68 -8.75 -4.34
N GLY A 360 -14.39 -8.63 -4.68
CA GLY A 360 -13.75 -9.47 -5.67
C GLY A 360 -14.00 -8.92 -7.08
N PHE A 361 -13.52 -9.65 -8.07
CA PHE A 361 -13.65 -9.27 -9.48
C PHE A 361 -14.34 -10.39 -10.25
N GLU A 362 -15.28 -9.99 -11.10
CA GLU A 362 -15.86 -10.90 -12.08
C GLU A 362 -14.93 -11.05 -13.29
N ILE A 363 -14.97 -12.21 -13.94
CA ILE A 363 -14.04 -12.50 -15.04
C ILE A 363 -14.19 -11.50 -16.20
N ASN A 364 -15.41 -11.04 -16.48
CA ASN A 364 -15.68 -10.06 -17.54
C ASN A 364 -15.08 -8.68 -17.21
N GLU A 365 -15.16 -8.24 -15.96
CA GLU A 365 -14.53 -6.98 -15.52
C GLU A 365 -13.01 -7.03 -15.68
N LEU A 366 -12.40 -8.18 -15.41
CA LEU A 366 -10.98 -8.39 -15.59
C LEU A 366 -10.58 -8.42 -17.07
N LEU A 367 -11.43 -8.96 -17.95
CA LEU A 367 -11.22 -8.93 -19.39
C LEU A 367 -11.35 -7.50 -19.93
N ASP A 368 -12.32 -6.70 -19.46
CA ASP A 368 -12.43 -5.28 -19.80
C ASP A 368 -11.17 -4.50 -19.37
N ALA A 369 -10.67 -4.76 -18.16
CA ALA A 369 -9.43 -4.17 -17.67
C ALA A 369 -8.21 -4.57 -18.52
N LEU A 370 -8.13 -5.84 -18.96
CA LEU A 370 -7.07 -6.28 -19.87
C LEU A 370 -7.18 -5.58 -21.23
N TYR A 371 -8.38 -5.50 -21.80
CA TYR A 371 -8.63 -4.79 -23.06
C TYR A 371 -8.16 -3.34 -22.98
N ALA A 372 -8.56 -2.61 -21.95
CA ALA A 372 -8.18 -1.22 -21.77
C ALA A 372 -6.68 -1.05 -21.46
N SER A 373 -6.06 -2.03 -20.81
CA SER A 373 -4.60 -2.09 -20.65
C SER A 373 -3.89 -2.24 -22.00
N TYR A 374 -4.34 -3.16 -22.86
CA TYR A 374 -3.77 -3.30 -24.20
C TYR A 374 -4.02 -2.05 -25.05
N GLU A 375 -5.17 -1.40 -24.93
CA GLU A 375 -5.46 -0.14 -25.63
C GLU A 375 -4.47 0.96 -25.24
N THR A 376 -4.11 1.05 -23.96
CA THR A 376 -3.10 2.00 -23.45
C THR A 376 -1.72 1.74 -24.09
N ASP A 377 -1.39 0.47 -24.31
CA ASP A 377 -0.18 0.03 -25.01
C ASP A 377 -0.35 -0.02 -26.55
N HIS A 378 -1.38 0.63 -27.09
CA HIS A 378 -1.67 0.68 -28.53
C HIS A 378 -1.76 -0.71 -29.18
N PHE A 379 -2.27 -1.70 -28.43
CA PHE A 379 -2.38 -3.10 -28.81
C PHE A 379 -1.07 -3.71 -29.37
N GLN A 380 0.08 -3.24 -28.88
CA GLN A 380 1.36 -3.89 -29.15
C GLN A 380 1.30 -5.36 -28.76
N SER A 381 1.87 -6.22 -29.61
CA SER A 381 1.81 -7.67 -29.41
C SER A 381 2.48 -8.06 -28.09
N PRO A 382 1.75 -8.68 -27.15
CA PRO A 382 2.31 -9.07 -25.87
C PRO A 382 3.21 -10.31 -26.00
N ALA A 383 3.84 -10.72 -24.90
CA ALA A 383 4.67 -11.92 -24.89
C ALA A 383 3.85 -13.17 -25.27
N ARG A 384 4.46 -14.14 -25.97
CA ARG A 384 3.75 -15.37 -26.41
C ARG A 384 3.08 -16.14 -25.27
N SER A 385 3.68 -16.14 -24.08
CA SER A 385 3.09 -16.75 -22.88
C SER A 385 1.79 -16.06 -22.48
N GLU A 386 1.74 -14.74 -22.58
CA GLU A 386 0.57 -13.92 -22.30
C GLU A 386 -0.54 -14.14 -23.32
N VAL A 387 -0.20 -14.18 -24.62
CA VAL A 387 -1.13 -14.55 -25.71
C VAL A 387 -1.77 -15.91 -25.46
N LYS A 388 -0.97 -16.92 -25.10
CA LYS A 388 -1.46 -18.26 -24.79
C LYS A 388 -2.36 -18.29 -23.55
N ALA A 389 -2.00 -17.53 -22.51
CA ALA A 389 -2.81 -17.41 -21.30
C ALA A 389 -4.16 -16.72 -21.60
N LEU A 390 -4.15 -15.66 -22.41
CA LEU A 390 -5.37 -14.95 -22.83
C LEU A 390 -6.30 -15.87 -23.63
N ALA A 391 -5.76 -16.66 -24.57
CA ALA A 391 -6.54 -17.64 -25.32
C ALA A 391 -7.29 -18.60 -24.40
N LYS A 392 -6.57 -19.20 -23.44
CA LYS A 392 -7.17 -20.12 -22.46
C LYS A 392 -8.25 -19.45 -21.62
N THR A 393 -8.04 -18.20 -21.20
CA THR A 393 -9.05 -17.45 -20.44
C THR A 393 -10.28 -17.17 -21.28
N LEU A 394 -10.11 -16.79 -22.55
CA LEU A 394 -11.23 -16.49 -23.45
C LEU A 394 -12.05 -17.74 -23.78
N ASP A 395 -11.47 -18.93 -23.76
CA ASP A 395 -12.20 -20.21 -23.88
C ASP A 395 -13.19 -20.43 -22.73
N MET A 396 -12.96 -19.80 -21.57
CA MET A 396 -13.82 -19.91 -20.39
C MET A 396 -14.80 -18.73 -20.25
N ALA A 397 -14.46 -17.56 -20.77
CA ALA A 397 -15.26 -16.35 -20.68
C ALA A 397 -15.17 -15.54 -21.98
N GLU A 398 -16.32 -15.17 -22.54
CA GLU A 398 -16.36 -14.49 -23.83
C GLU A 398 -16.04 -12.99 -23.71
N HIS A 399 -15.10 -12.52 -24.53
CA HIS A 399 -14.90 -11.09 -24.77
C HIS A 399 -14.50 -10.87 -26.23
N LYS A 400 -15.47 -10.46 -27.06
CA LYS A 400 -15.38 -10.45 -28.52
C LYS A 400 -14.21 -9.63 -29.07
N MET A 401 -14.02 -8.40 -28.58
CA MET A 401 -12.91 -7.55 -29.02
C MET A 401 -11.53 -8.14 -28.70
N LEU A 402 -11.32 -8.70 -27.51
CA LEU A 402 -10.08 -9.40 -27.17
C LEU A 402 -9.85 -10.65 -28.03
N ARG A 403 -10.90 -11.35 -28.47
CA ARG A 403 -10.77 -12.46 -29.43
C ARG A 403 -10.25 -11.99 -30.78
N LEU A 404 -10.70 -10.84 -31.28
CA LEU A 404 -10.17 -10.24 -32.52
C LEU A 404 -8.69 -9.85 -32.36
N PHE A 405 -8.32 -9.22 -31.24
CA PHE A 405 -6.91 -8.89 -30.97
C PHE A 405 -6.03 -10.12 -30.76
N LEU A 406 -6.56 -11.18 -30.13
CA LEU A 406 -5.87 -12.46 -30.02
C LEU A 406 -5.59 -13.07 -31.40
N ALA A 407 -6.58 -13.06 -32.29
CA ALA A 407 -6.42 -13.54 -33.67
C ALA A 407 -5.40 -12.72 -34.46
N TYR A 408 -5.37 -11.40 -34.24
CA TYR A 408 -4.34 -10.51 -34.76
C TYR A 408 -2.95 -10.87 -34.24
N TRP A 409 -2.76 -11.05 -32.94
CA TRP A 409 -1.44 -11.35 -32.37
C TRP A 409 -0.92 -12.75 -32.71
N ASP A 410 -1.82 -13.73 -32.88
CA ASP A 410 -1.45 -15.10 -33.24
C ASP A 410 -1.04 -15.22 -34.72
N ASN A 411 -1.95 -14.82 -35.63
CA ASN A 411 -1.67 -14.85 -37.06
C ASN A 411 -2.54 -13.80 -37.80
N PRO A 412 -1.99 -12.59 -38.05
CA PRO A 412 -2.71 -11.51 -38.70
C PRO A 412 -3.25 -11.83 -40.09
N LYS A 413 -2.69 -12.84 -40.79
CA LYS A 413 -3.09 -13.17 -42.16
C LYS A 413 -4.24 -14.16 -42.22
N LYS A 414 -4.24 -15.16 -41.33
CA LYS A 414 -5.20 -16.27 -41.39
C LYS A 414 -6.26 -16.13 -40.30
N THR A 415 -5.85 -16.23 -39.04
CA THR A 415 -6.76 -16.28 -37.89
C THR A 415 -7.57 -14.99 -37.78
N LEU A 416 -6.98 -13.82 -38.06
CA LEU A 416 -7.70 -12.55 -38.01
C LEU A 416 -8.81 -12.45 -39.07
N SER A 417 -8.54 -12.86 -40.31
CA SER A 417 -9.54 -12.81 -41.39
C SER A 417 -10.72 -13.72 -41.08
N GLU A 418 -10.46 -14.94 -40.58
CA GLU A 418 -11.50 -15.86 -40.12
C GLU A 418 -12.31 -15.23 -38.98
N ALA A 419 -11.65 -14.63 -37.98
CA ALA A 419 -12.35 -14.02 -36.84
C ALA A 419 -13.23 -12.81 -37.23
N LEU A 420 -12.75 -11.94 -38.12
CA LEU A 420 -13.50 -10.79 -38.63
C LEU A 420 -14.71 -11.18 -39.48
N GLN A 421 -14.62 -12.29 -40.22
CA GLN A 421 -15.74 -12.80 -41.00
C GLN A 421 -16.92 -13.19 -40.10
N TRP A 422 -16.64 -13.74 -38.92
CA TRP A 422 -17.66 -14.22 -37.98
C TRP A 422 -18.06 -13.19 -36.92
N SER A 423 -17.41 -12.02 -36.85
CA SER A 423 -17.81 -10.97 -35.92
C SER A 423 -19.10 -10.28 -36.36
N ASP A 424 -19.87 -9.78 -35.40
CA ASP A 424 -21.00 -8.91 -35.70
C ASP A 424 -20.53 -7.59 -36.34
N GLU A 425 -21.48 -6.81 -36.86
CA GLU A 425 -21.14 -5.57 -37.56
C GLU A 425 -20.53 -4.52 -36.63
N GLU A 426 -20.94 -4.47 -35.36
CA GLU A 426 -20.46 -3.48 -34.40
C GLU A 426 -19.00 -3.72 -34.03
N ASP A 427 -18.64 -4.96 -33.67
CA ASP A 427 -17.27 -5.33 -33.33
C ASP A 427 -16.34 -5.24 -34.54
N TYR A 428 -16.81 -5.66 -35.72
CA TYR A 428 -16.06 -5.50 -36.97
C TYR A 428 -15.73 -4.02 -37.19
N ARG A 429 -16.74 -3.15 -37.11
CA ARG A 429 -16.56 -1.71 -37.33
C ARG A 429 -15.55 -1.14 -36.34
N ARG A 430 -15.72 -1.43 -35.06
CA ARG A 430 -14.84 -0.97 -33.99
C ARG A 430 -13.40 -1.44 -34.19
N PHE A 431 -13.18 -2.72 -34.52
CA PHE A 431 -11.83 -3.25 -34.75
C PHE A 431 -11.15 -2.61 -35.95
N VAL A 432 -11.87 -2.41 -37.07
CA VAL A 432 -11.33 -1.77 -38.28
C VAL A 432 -10.96 -0.31 -38.00
N GLU A 433 -11.80 0.43 -37.27
CA GLU A 433 -11.50 1.80 -36.86
C GLU A 433 -10.24 1.87 -35.99
N ILE A 434 -10.12 1.02 -34.98
CA ILE A 434 -8.95 0.97 -34.10
C ILE A 434 -7.69 0.59 -34.91
N SER A 435 -7.77 -0.46 -35.73
CA SER A 435 -6.65 -0.94 -36.53
C SER A 435 -6.15 0.11 -37.51
N ASN A 436 -7.06 0.85 -38.16
CA ASN A 436 -6.70 1.95 -39.05
C ASN A 436 -6.12 3.14 -38.29
N ARG A 437 -6.70 3.51 -37.14
CA ARG A 437 -6.23 4.62 -36.30
C ARG A 437 -4.83 4.37 -35.73
N MET A 438 -4.52 3.14 -35.38
CA MET A 438 -3.27 2.73 -34.75
C MET A 438 -2.29 2.06 -35.72
N GLU A 439 -2.61 1.97 -37.00
CA GLU A 439 -1.80 1.35 -38.06
C GLU A 439 -1.37 -0.11 -37.72
N LEU A 440 -2.27 -0.87 -37.10
CA LEU A 440 -1.96 -2.23 -36.60
C LEU A 440 -1.84 -3.25 -37.74
N VAL A 441 -2.70 -3.13 -38.75
CA VAL A 441 -2.81 -4.06 -39.87
C VAL A 441 -2.88 -3.25 -41.14
N ASP A 442 -2.29 -3.78 -42.21
CA ASP A 442 -2.52 -3.30 -43.58
C ASP A 442 -4.05 -3.20 -43.83
N PRO A 443 -4.61 -2.00 -44.10
CA PRO A 443 -6.05 -1.80 -44.20
C PRO A 443 -6.73 -2.77 -45.16
N LEU A 444 -6.06 -3.14 -46.25
CA LEU A 444 -6.60 -4.05 -47.26
C LEU A 444 -6.82 -5.47 -46.76
N ARG A 445 -6.11 -5.89 -45.69
CA ARG A 445 -6.30 -7.20 -45.05
C ARG A 445 -7.50 -7.26 -44.11
N LEU A 446 -8.10 -6.13 -43.80
CA LEU A 446 -9.30 -6.06 -42.96
C LEU A 446 -10.58 -6.34 -43.75
N ILE A 447 -10.49 -6.39 -45.09
CA ILE A 447 -11.61 -6.70 -45.97
C ILE A 447 -11.88 -8.21 -45.90
N VAL A 448 -13.09 -8.56 -45.47
CA VAL A 448 -13.56 -9.95 -45.35
C VAL A 448 -14.90 -10.16 -46.05
N PRO A 449 -15.24 -11.40 -46.46
CA PRO A 449 -16.50 -11.69 -47.14
C PRO A 449 -17.73 -11.27 -46.32
N GLY A 450 -18.70 -10.66 -46.97
CA GLY A 450 -19.95 -10.14 -46.41
C GLY A 450 -19.83 -8.80 -45.68
N LYS A 451 -18.66 -8.18 -45.62
CA LYS A 451 -18.40 -6.95 -44.84
C LYS A 451 -17.80 -5.81 -45.68
N GLY A 452 -17.80 -5.92 -47.01
CA GLY A 452 -17.19 -4.93 -47.91
C GLY A 452 -17.82 -3.55 -47.81
N ASP A 453 -19.15 -3.46 -47.73
CA ASP A 453 -19.83 -2.17 -47.59
C ASP A 453 -19.54 -1.49 -46.25
N LEU A 454 -19.52 -2.27 -45.16
CA LEU A 454 -19.17 -1.75 -43.82
C LEU A 454 -17.73 -1.24 -43.79
N TYR A 455 -16.81 -1.94 -44.46
CA TYR A 455 -15.41 -1.50 -44.58
C TYR A 455 -15.31 -0.17 -45.30
N LEU A 456 -15.99 -0.01 -46.44
CA LEU A 456 -15.97 1.23 -47.23
C LEU A 456 -16.62 2.42 -46.52
N ASP A 457 -17.53 2.19 -45.57
CA ASP A 457 -18.04 3.24 -44.70
C ASP A 457 -16.97 3.79 -43.75
N ILE A 458 -16.10 2.91 -43.23
CA ILE A 458 -15.07 3.27 -42.24
C ILE A 458 -13.81 3.79 -42.91
N TYR A 459 -13.42 3.15 -44.02
CA TYR A 459 -12.21 3.44 -44.77
C TYR A 459 -12.59 4.12 -46.10
N PRO A 460 -12.87 5.44 -46.08
CA PRO A 460 -13.32 6.14 -47.28
C PRO A 460 -12.20 6.11 -48.33
N PRO A 461 -12.51 5.80 -49.60
CA PRO A 461 -11.53 5.70 -50.70
C PRO A 461 -10.71 6.97 -50.96
N GLN A 462 -11.11 8.08 -50.35
CA GLN A 462 -10.44 9.37 -50.43
C GLN A 462 -9.12 9.41 -49.65
N ARG A 463 -8.95 8.50 -48.67
CA ARG A 463 -7.75 8.40 -47.84
C ARG A 463 -6.65 7.56 -48.47
N ASP A 464 -6.97 6.72 -49.44
CA ASP A 464 -6.02 5.77 -50.03
C ASP A 464 -5.59 6.20 -51.45
N PRO A 465 -4.28 6.43 -51.68
CA PRO A 465 -3.76 6.72 -53.02
C PRO A 465 -3.85 5.52 -54.00
N ASN A 466 -4.13 4.30 -53.53
CA ASN A 466 -4.06 3.07 -54.32
C ASN A 466 -5.43 2.39 -54.53
N LEU A 467 -6.38 3.09 -55.16
CA LEU A 467 -7.72 2.55 -55.48
C LEU A 467 -7.71 1.18 -56.18
N HIS A 468 -6.68 0.89 -56.98
CA HIS A 468 -6.56 -0.41 -57.66
C HIS A 468 -6.28 -1.57 -56.70
N GLU A 469 -5.48 -1.37 -55.65
CA GLU A 469 -5.19 -2.41 -54.64
C GLU A 469 -6.44 -2.65 -53.79
N LEU A 470 -7.18 -1.59 -53.47
CA LEU A 470 -8.49 -1.70 -52.81
C LEU A 470 -9.50 -2.48 -53.65
N ALA A 471 -9.58 -2.21 -54.96
CA ALA A 471 -10.45 -2.95 -55.87
C ALA A 471 -10.03 -4.43 -55.98
N GLU A 472 -8.73 -4.71 -56.11
CA GLU A 472 -8.19 -6.08 -56.12
C GLU A 472 -8.53 -6.82 -54.82
N ALA A 473 -8.42 -6.17 -53.67
CA ALA A 473 -8.75 -6.75 -52.36
C ALA A 473 -10.25 -7.04 -52.21
N LEU A 474 -11.14 -6.12 -52.64
CA LEU A 474 -12.59 -6.36 -52.63
C LEU A 474 -12.97 -7.53 -53.55
N VAL A 475 -12.39 -7.61 -54.75
CA VAL A 475 -12.60 -8.76 -55.66
C VAL A 475 -12.11 -10.05 -55.02
N GLY A 476 -10.91 -10.03 -54.41
CA GLY A 476 -10.33 -11.20 -53.73
C GLY A 476 -11.17 -11.70 -52.55
N ALA A 477 -11.89 -10.80 -51.87
CA ALA A 477 -12.82 -11.14 -50.79
C ALA A 477 -14.23 -11.54 -51.28
N GLY A 478 -14.50 -11.48 -52.59
CA GLY A 478 -15.82 -11.76 -53.17
C GLY A 478 -16.82 -10.60 -53.12
N GLU A 479 -16.37 -9.40 -52.71
CA GLU A 479 -17.18 -8.19 -52.53
C GLU A 479 -17.32 -7.38 -53.83
N THR A 480 -17.55 -8.04 -54.97
CA THR A 480 -17.54 -7.34 -56.28
C THR A 480 -18.63 -6.28 -56.40
N ALA A 481 -19.77 -6.45 -55.71
CA ALA A 481 -20.85 -5.47 -55.68
C ALA A 481 -20.41 -4.11 -55.12
N CYS A 482 -19.49 -4.11 -54.14
CA CYS A 482 -18.96 -2.90 -53.50
C CYS A 482 -18.14 -2.02 -54.45
N LEU A 483 -17.63 -2.57 -55.56
CA LEU A 483 -16.90 -1.80 -56.57
C LEU A 483 -17.73 -0.64 -57.15
N THR A 484 -19.06 -0.76 -57.18
CA THR A 484 -19.95 0.33 -57.60
C THR A 484 -19.67 1.62 -56.81
N ARG A 485 -19.41 1.52 -55.50
CA ARG A 485 -19.11 2.67 -54.62
C ARG A 485 -17.75 3.32 -54.91
N LEU A 486 -16.85 2.59 -55.59
CA LEU A 486 -15.54 3.09 -55.98
C LEU A 486 -15.57 3.88 -57.30
N SER A 487 -16.62 3.72 -58.11
CA SER A 487 -16.77 4.36 -59.44
C SER A 487 -16.49 5.87 -59.45
N PRO A 488 -16.98 6.68 -58.48
CA PRO A 488 -16.73 8.13 -58.46
C PRO A 488 -15.25 8.51 -58.30
N PHE A 489 -14.40 7.60 -57.80
CA PHE A 489 -12.98 7.86 -57.53
C PHE A 489 -12.07 7.41 -58.67
N VAL A 490 -12.58 6.60 -59.62
CA VAL A 490 -11.82 6.07 -60.75
C VAL A 490 -11.19 7.16 -61.62
N PRO A 491 -11.89 8.25 -62.01
CA PRO A 491 -11.30 9.28 -62.88
C PRO A 491 -10.10 10.02 -62.27
N ARG A 492 -9.90 9.93 -60.94
CA ARG A 492 -8.80 10.59 -60.23
C ARG A 492 -7.51 9.76 -60.22
N GLN A 493 -7.56 8.53 -60.71
CA GLN A 493 -6.45 7.60 -60.65
C GLN A 493 -5.37 7.91 -61.68
N SER A 494 -4.13 7.53 -61.36
CA SER A 494 -3.02 7.63 -62.30
C SER A 494 -3.23 6.71 -63.51
N ARG A 495 -2.64 7.05 -64.66
CA ARG A 495 -2.65 6.20 -65.87
C ARG A 495 -2.27 4.75 -65.57
N ARG A 496 -1.23 4.54 -64.75
CA ARG A 496 -0.78 3.19 -64.34
C ARG A 496 -1.86 2.45 -63.55
N ASN A 497 -2.50 3.11 -62.58
CA ASN A 497 -3.56 2.51 -61.77
C ASN A 497 -4.81 2.24 -62.61
N LEU A 498 -5.16 3.11 -63.56
CA LEU A 498 -6.28 2.90 -64.48
C LEU A 498 -6.06 1.67 -65.36
N HIS A 499 -4.87 1.45 -65.90
CA HIS A 499 -4.58 0.23 -66.66
C HIS A 499 -4.65 -1.04 -65.79
N ARG A 500 -4.22 -0.97 -64.52
CA ARG A 500 -4.38 -2.09 -63.57
C ARG A 500 -5.85 -2.37 -63.26
N LEU A 501 -6.65 -1.32 -63.03
CA LEU A 501 -8.09 -1.43 -62.84
C LEU A 501 -8.77 -2.05 -64.06
N ASN A 502 -8.41 -1.63 -65.28
CA ASN A 502 -8.99 -2.20 -66.49
C ASN A 502 -8.66 -3.68 -66.65
N LYS A 503 -7.41 -4.06 -66.37
CA LYS A 503 -7.02 -5.47 -66.34
C LYS A 503 -7.84 -6.26 -65.32
N LEU A 504 -8.02 -5.73 -64.10
CA LEU A 504 -8.86 -6.36 -63.07
C LEU A 504 -10.32 -6.55 -63.55
N VAL A 505 -10.88 -5.54 -64.22
CA VAL A 505 -12.23 -5.61 -64.80
C VAL A 505 -12.34 -6.70 -65.88
N GLU A 506 -11.34 -6.80 -66.77
CA GLU A 506 -11.27 -7.83 -67.80
C GLU A 506 -11.15 -9.25 -67.20
N ASP A 507 -10.36 -9.38 -66.14
CA ASP A 507 -10.10 -10.65 -65.45
C ASP A 507 -11.28 -11.07 -64.53
N THR A 508 -12.22 -10.17 -64.23
CA THR A 508 -13.31 -10.39 -63.25
C THR A 508 -14.69 -10.11 -63.86
N PRO A 509 -15.34 -11.10 -64.51
CA PRO A 509 -16.64 -10.92 -65.18
C PRO A 509 -17.77 -10.45 -64.26
N ALA A 510 -17.68 -10.74 -62.96
CA ALA A 510 -18.66 -10.35 -61.95
C ALA A 510 -18.56 -8.87 -61.51
N THR A 511 -17.71 -8.07 -62.15
CA THR A 511 -17.58 -6.64 -61.87
C THR A 511 -18.87 -5.88 -62.24
N PRO A 512 -19.42 -5.01 -61.38
CA PRO A 512 -20.61 -4.21 -61.68
C PRO A 512 -20.42 -3.29 -62.89
N VAL A 513 -21.43 -3.24 -63.77
CA VAL A 513 -21.42 -2.50 -65.04
C VAL A 513 -21.03 -1.02 -64.85
N ASP A 514 -21.48 -0.40 -63.76
CA ASP A 514 -21.18 1.02 -63.49
C ASP A 514 -19.69 1.26 -63.21
N PHE A 515 -19.04 0.35 -62.49
CA PHE A 515 -17.59 0.41 -62.27
C PHE A 515 -16.82 0.15 -63.56
N GLN A 516 -17.25 -0.82 -64.38
CA GLN A 516 -16.64 -1.09 -65.69
C GLN A 516 -16.67 0.16 -66.59
N LYS A 517 -17.84 0.80 -66.70
CA LYS A 517 -18.02 2.04 -67.46
C LYS A 517 -17.14 3.16 -66.92
N ALA A 518 -17.05 3.32 -65.59
CA ALA A 518 -16.20 4.34 -64.98
C ALA A 518 -14.72 4.15 -65.35
N VAL A 519 -14.21 2.91 -65.34
CA VAL A 519 -12.83 2.58 -65.73
C VAL A 519 -12.59 2.82 -67.22
N GLN A 520 -13.47 2.34 -68.10
CA GLN A 520 -13.35 2.55 -69.54
C GLN A 520 -13.37 4.03 -69.92
N ASN A 521 -14.31 4.79 -69.35
CA ASN A 521 -14.41 6.24 -69.58
C ASN A 521 -13.15 6.97 -69.12
N ALA A 522 -12.62 6.61 -67.95
CA ALA A 522 -11.39 7.21 -67.42
C ALA A 522 -10.17 6.89 -68.31
N ILE A 523 -10.07 5.69 -68.88
CA ILE A 523 -9.00 5.34 -69.83
C ILE A 523 -9.15 6.07 -71.16
N GLN A 524 -10.36 6.13 -71.72
CA GLN A 524 -10.61 6.86 -72.96
C GLN A 524 -10.34 8.36 -72.82
N ALA A 525 -10.52 8.90 -71.61
CA ALA A 525 -10.20 10.28 -71.28
C ALA A 525 -8.69 10.54 -71.09
N LEU A 526 -7.83 9.51 -71.05
CA LEU A 526 -6.39 9.72 -70.94
C LEU A 526 -5.83 10.38 -72.20
N PRO A 527 -4.93 11.36 -72.07
CA PRO A 527 -4.28 11.95 -73.22
C PRO A 527 -3.49 10.87 -73.99
N PRO A 528 -3.45 10.94 -75.33
CA PRO A 528 -2.71 9.99 -76.15
C PRO A 528 -1.27 9.92 -75.64
N GLU A 529 -0.78 8.68 -75.48
CA GLU A 529 0.56 8.43 -74.99
C GLU A 529 1.52 9.18 -75.92
N LYS A 530 2.29 10.13 -75.39
CA LYS A 530 3.39 10.72 -76.16
C LYS A 530 4.34 9.58 -76.46
N GLY A 531 4.23 9.02 -77.67
CA GLY A 531 5.06 7.91 -78.11
C GLY A 531 6.54 8.23 -77.90
N ILE A 532 7.39 7.21 -78.00
CA ILE A 532 8.85 7.29 -77.75
C ILE A 532 9.50 8.51 -78.43
N THR A 533 8.99 8.96 -79.57
CA THR A 533 9.37 10.20 -80.27
C THR A 533 9.15 11.49 -79.47
N GLY A 534 8.11 11.58 -78.64
CA GLY A 534 7.83 12.68 -77.72
C GLY A 534 8.73 12.70 -76.49
N MET A 535 9.16 11.53 -75.99
CA MET A 535 10.14 11.44 -74.91
C MET A 535 11.52 11.89 -75.39
N VAL A 536 11.93 11.46 -76.60
CA VAL A 536 13.13 11.97 -77.29
C VAL A 536 13.04 13.47 -77.50
N LYS A 537 11.91 14.03 -77.96
CA LYS A 537 11.73 15.49 -78.09
C LYS A 537 11.82 16.23 -76.75
N SER A 538 11.31 15.67 -75.65
CA SER A 538 11.38 16.31 -74.32
C SER A 538 12.78 16.24 -73.69
N VAL A 539 13.52 15.15 -73.92
CA VAL A 539 14.91 14.99 -73.50
C VAL A 539 15.83 15.85 -74.38
N VAL A 540 15.60 15.92 -75.69
CA VAL A 540 16.28 16.83 -76.62
C VAL A 540 15.98 18.29 -76.27
N ASN A 541 14.75 18.67 -75.93
CA ASN A 541 14.44 20.03 -75.49
C ASN A 541 15.04 20.37 -74.11
N ARG A 542 15.11 19.42 -73.16
CA ARG A 542 15.82 19.61 -71.88
C ARG A 542 17.34 19.66 -72.04
N LEU A 543 17.91 18.97 -73.03
CA LEU A 543 19.33 19.03 -73.38
C LEU A 543 19.66 20.34 -74.12
N LEU A 544 18.78 20.82 -75.00
CA LEU A 544 18.91 22.10 -75.72
C LEU A 544 18.69 23.34 -74.82
N HIS A 545 18.08 23.19 -73.65
CA HIS A 545 17.92 24.28 -72.67
C HIS A 545 18.90 24.20 -71.47
N ARG A 546 19.85 23.25 -71.47
CA ARG A 546 20.86 23.13 -70.41
C ARG A 546 22.16 23.91 -70.66
N THR A 547 22.26 24.66 -71.76
CA THR A 547 23.46 25.43 -72.13
C THR A 547 23.54 26.86 -71.58
N ASN A 548 22.52 27.37 -70.89
CA ASN A 548 22.59 28.67 -70.20
C ASN A 548 22.50 28.50 -68.68
N LYS A 549 23.63 28.16 -68.06
CA LYS A 549 23.82 28.29 -66.61
C LYS A 549 24.73 29.49 -66.36
N PRO A 550 24.24 30.64 -65.87
CA PRO A 550 25.11 31.76 -65.52
C PRO A 550 26.02 31.37 -64.36
N SER A 551 27.28 31.78 -64.48
CA SER A 551 28.33 31.65 -63.47
C SER A 551 27.87 32.22 -62.13
N ARG A 552 27.99 31.43 -61.06
CA ARG A 552 27.87 31.92 -59.67
C ARG A 552 28.98 32.94 -59.39
N PRO A 553 28.68 34.09 -58.77
CA PRO A 553 29.72 34.92 -58.19
C PRO A 553 30.31 34.23 -56.95
N LYS A 554 31.63 34.28 -56.82
CA LYS A 554 32.38 33.84 -55.64
C LYS A 554 31.99 34.67 -54.41
N LYS A 555 31.63 34.00 -53.33
CA LYS A 555 32.00 34.37 -51.95
C LYS A 555 32.36 33.10 -51.20
#